data_AF-V6MA98-F1
#
_entry.id   AF-V6MA98-F1
#
_cell.length_a   1.000
_cell.length_b   1.000
_cell.length_c   1.000
_cell.angle_alpha   90.00
_cell.angle_beta   90.00
_cell.angle_gamma   90.00
#
_symmetry.space_group_name_H-M   'P 1'
#
loop_
_entity.id
_entity.type
_entity.pdbx_description
1 polymer ?
#
loop_
_entity_poly.entity_id
_entity_poly.type
_entity_poly.pdbx_seq_one_letter_code
_entity_poly.pdbx_strand_id
1 'polypeptide(L)'
;MEIVLYGRKNCKLCDEVEESIRILGAVYPLDLRVVDIESDPALHEEFMLVIPAVAIDGEVVFRSITHVVTLAELDQEFQRRGT
;
A
#
# COMPACT_ATOMS: atom_id res chain seq x y z
N MET A 1 2.09 -2.26 13.48
CA MET A 1 0.93 -2.11 12.61
C MET A 1 1.23 -2.85 11.32
N GLU A 2 0.38 -3.79 10.91
CA GLU A 2 0.61 -4.56 9.69
C GLU A 2 0.23 -3.69 8.49
N ILE A 3 1.11 -3.62 7.50
CA ILE A 3 0.85 -2.94 6.24
C ILE A 3 1.21 -3.84 5.06
N VAL A 4 0.27 -4.00 4.13
CA VAL A 4 0.44 -4.83 2.94
C VAL A 4 0.34 -3.95 1.70
N LEU A 5 1.40 -3.91 0.90
CA LEU A 5 1.41 -3.29 -0.42
C LEU A 5 1.18 -4.38 -1.48
N TYR A 6 0.03 -4.35 -2.13
CA TYR A 6 -0.26 -5.15 -3.31
C TYR A 6 0.24 -4.43 -4.55
N GLY A 7 1.10 -5.10 -5.31
CA GLY A 7 1.71 -4.57 -6.52
C GLY A 7 2.12 -5.68 -7.46
N ARG A 8 2.94 -5.35 -8.46
CA ARG A 8 3.57 -6.32 -9.36
C ARG A 8 5.00 -5.89 -9.65
N LYS A 9 5.80 -6.79 -10.22
CA LYS A 9 7.17 -6.46 -10.65
C LYS A 9 7.17 -5.38 -11.75
N ASN A 10 8.25 -4.60 -11.80
CA ASN A 10 8.44 -3.51 -12.77
C ASN A 10 7.29 -2.48 -12.76
N CYS A 11 6.77 -2.15 -11.58
CA CYS A 11 5.71 -1.17 -11.38
C CYS A 11 6.27 0.07 -10.70
N LYS A 12 6.62 1.10 -11.47
CA LYS A 12 7.23 2.32 -10.95
C LYS A 12 6.39 3.00 -9.85
N LEU A 13 5.07 3.07 -10.00
CA LEU A 13 4.18 3.61 -8.95
C LEU A 13 4.20 2.76 -7.68
N CYS A 14 4.31 1.43 -7.81
CA CYS A 14 4.41 0.55 -6.66
C CYS A 14 5.72 0.81 -5.90
N ASP A 15 6.82 1.00 -6.62
CA ASP A 15 8.13 1.33 -6.03
C ASP A 15 8.07 2.66 -5.25
N GLU A 16 7.41 3.69 -5.82
CA GLU A 16 7.24 5.01 -5.17
C GLU A 16 6.39 4.94 -3.88
N VAL A 17 5.32 4.14 -3.89
CA VAL A 17 4.48 3.91 -2.70
C VAL A 17 5.24 3.11 -1.65
N GLU A 18 5.99 2.09 -2.05
CA GLU A 18 6.83 1.31 -1.14
C GLU A 18 7.87 2.20 -0.43
N GLU A 19 8.55 3.07 -1.18
CA GLU A 19 9.50 4.04 -0.61
C GLU A 19 8.83 4.96 0.41
N SER A 20 7.64 5.48 0.09
CA SER A 20 6.87 6.32 1.00
C SER A 20 6.52 5.60 2.31
N ILE A 21 6.10 4.34 2.23
CA ILE A 21 5.81 3.52 3.43
C ILE A 21 7.08 3.27 4.24
N ARG A 22 8.21 2.98 3.58
CA ARG A 22 9.50 2.75 4.25
C ARG A 22 9.99 4.00 4.99
N ILE A 23 9.79 5.19 4.44
CA ILE A 23 10.11 6.46 5.11
C ILE A 23 9.27 6.60 6.39
N LEU A 24 7.96 6.32 6.31
CA LEU A 24 7.09 6.37 7.49
C LEU A 24 7.41 5.27 8.51
N GLY A 25 7.92 4.11 8.06
CA GLY A 25 8.41 3.03 8.92
C GLY A 25 9.63 3.40 9.76
N ALA A 26 10.34 4.48 9.45
CA ALA A 26 11.39 5.02 10.31
C ALA A 26 10.82 5.77 11.54
N VAL A 27 9.56 6.19 11.49
CA VAL A 27 8.88 6.98 12.53
C VAL A 27 7.84 6.15 13.27
N TYR A 28 7.18 5.22 12.57
CA TYR A 28 6.15 4.34 13.10
C TYR A 28 6.60 2.87 13.08
N PRO A 29 6.19 2.03 14.05
CA PRO A 29 6.50 0.61 14.07
C PRO A 29 5.62 -0.17 13.06
N LEU A 30 5.92 0.01 11.78
CA LEU A 30 5.24 -0.64 10.66
C LEU A 30 5.90 -1.98 10.34
N ASP A 31 5.07 -3.00 10.10
CA ASP A 31 5.49 -4.28 9.54
C ASP A 31 5.02 -4.37 8.10
N LEU A 32 5.90 -4.02 7.16
CA LEU A 32 5.58 -3.93 5.73
C LEU A 32 5.80 -5.25 5.00
N ARG A 33 4.75 -5.74 4.35
CA ARG A 33 4.79 -6.85 3.39
C ARG A 33 4.43 -6.38 2.00
N VAL A 34 5.26 -6.71 1.01
CA VAL A 34 4.97 -6.47 -0.40
C VAL A 34 4.49 -7.78 -1.02
N VAL A 35 3.32 -7.75 -1.65
CA VAL A 35 2.65 -8.92 -2.23
C VAL A 35 2.51 -8.71 -3.73
N ASP A 36 3.07 -9.64 -4.48
CA ASP A 36 2.94 -9.69 -5.94
C ASP A 36 1.57 -10.27 -6.31
N ILE A 37 0.71 -9.46 -6.91
CA ILE A 37 -0.64 -9.88 -7.30
C ILE A 37 -0.61 -10.93 -8.41
N GLU A 38 0.49 -11.06 -9.16
CA GLU A 38 0.65 -12.06 -10.21
C GLU A 38 0.97 -13.46 -9.65
N SER A 39 1.22 -13.58 -8.34
CA SER A 39 1.51 -14.85 -7.68
C SER A 39 0.28 -15.70 -7.36
N ASP A 40 -0.91 -15.12 -7.34
CA ASP A 40 -2.19 -15.78 -7.03
C ASP A 40 -3.30 -15.24 -7.95
N PRO A 41 -4.01 -16.11 -8.69
CA PRO A 41 -5.13 -15.68 -9.54
C PRO A 41 -6.20 -14.87 -8.81
N ALA A 42 -6.49 -15.15 -7.53
CA ALA A 42 -7.48 -14.40 -6.76
C ALA A 42 -7.02 -12.98 -6.47
N LEU A 43 -5.72 -12.81 -6.13
CA LEU A 43 -5.13 -11.48 -5.94
C LEU A 43 -5.06 -10.71 -7.25
N HIS A 44 -4.72 -11.38 -8.35
CA HIS A 44 -4.71 -10.77 -9.67
C HIS A 44 -6.11 -10.25 -10.04
N GLU A 45 -7.15 -11.07 -9.91
CA GLU A 45 -8.53 -10.67 -10.20
C GLU A 45 -8.98 -9.48 -9.33
N GLU A 46 -8.64 -9.48 -8.04
CA GLU A 46 -9.02 -8.40 -7.13
C GLU A 46 -8.30 -7.08 -7.43
N PHE A 47 -7.00 -7.15 -7.75
CA PHE A 47 -6.13 -5.97 -7.70
C PHE A 47 -5.60 -5.49 -9.07
N MET A 48 -5.73 -6.26 -10.16
CA MET A 48 -5.09 -5.95 -11.45
C MET A 48 -5.37 -4.56 -12.04
N LEU A 49 -6.52 -3.95 -11.72
CA LEU A 49 -6.92 -2.63 -12.21
C LEU A 49 -6.60 -1.48 -11.24
N VAL A 50 -6.09 -1.80 -10.05
CA VAL A 50 -6.09 -0.87 -8.92
C VAL A 50 -4.76 -0.82 -8.16
N ILE A 51 -3.74 -1.54 -8.64
CA ILE A 51 -2.39 -1.46 -8.07
C ILE A 51 -1.72 -0.11 -8.38
N PRO A 52 -0.90 0.44 -7.46
CA PRO A 52 -0.65 -0.07 -6.11
C PRO A 52 -1.89 0.04 -5.20
N ALA A 53 -2.11 -0.99 -4.38
CA ALA A 53 -3.14 -0.99 -3.34
C ALA A 53 -2.50 -1.26 -1.97
N VAL A 54 -2.96 -0.56 -0.94
CA VAL A 54 -2.40 -0.66 0.41
C VAL A 54 -3.48 -1.12 1.37
N ALA A 55 -3.18 -2.16 2.13
CA ALA A 55 -3.99 -2.59 3.26
C ALA A 55 -3.28 -2.33 4.59
N ILE A 56 -4.03 -1.88 5.59
CA ILE A 56 -3.55 -1.67 6.95
C ILE A 56 -4.41 -2.53 7.88
N ASP A 57 -3.77 -3.37 8.68
CA ASP A 57 -4.44 -4.29 9.61
C ASP A 57 -5.60 -5.07 8.95
N GLY A 58 -5.38 -5.51 7.70
CA GLY A 58 -6.33 -6.29 6.90
C GLY A 58 -7.36 -5.50 6.08
N GLU A 59 -7.45 -4.17 6.24
CA GLU A 59 -8.38 -3.32 5.49
C GLU A 59 -7.68 -2.60 4.34
N VAL A 60 -8.18 -2.73 3.10
CA VAL A 60 -7.65 -1.98 1.94
C VAL A 60 -8.08 -0.52 2.04
N VAL A 61 -7.13 0.35 2.38
CA VAL A 61 -7.34 1.79 2.58
C VAL A 61 -7.03 2.63 1.34
N PHE A 62 -6.20 2.11 0.43
CA PHE A 62 -5.82 2.79 -0.79
C PHE A 62 -5.88 1.87 -2.00
N ARG A 63 -6.43 2.39 -3.10
CA ARG A 63 -6.50 1.74 -4.41
C ARG A 63 -6.21 2.77 -5.48
N SER A 64 -5.21 2.53 -6.33
CA SER A 64 -4.75 3.46 -7.35
C SER A 64 -5.58 3.39 -8.64
N ILE A 65 -6.90 3.59 -8.53
CA ILE A 65 -7.84 3.59 -9.68
C ILE A 65 -8.13 5.02 -10.19
N THR A 66 -8.09 6.01 -9.28
CA THR A 66 -8.61 7.37 -9.52
C THR A 66 -7.74 8.50 -8.95
N HIS A 67 -6.70 8.19 -8.18
CA HIS A 67 -5.78 9.16 -7.56
C HIS A 67 -4.42 8.51 -7.30
N VAL A 68 -3.35 9.27 -7.48
CA VAL A 68 -2.03 8.91 -6.96
C VAL A 68 -2.01 9.31 -5.49
N VAL A 69 -1.88 8.33 -4.59
CA VAL A 69 -1.78 8.59 -3.16
C VAL A 69 -0.50 9.36 -2.87
N THR A 70 -0.63 10.43 -2.10
CA THR A 70 0.49 11.27 -1.69
C THR A 70 0.93 10.96 -0.26
N LEU A 71 2.16 11.34 0.07
CA LEU A 71 2.71 11.21 1.43
C LEU A 71 1.84 11.91 2.48
N ALA A 72 1.25 13.05 2.14
CA ALA A 72 0.40 13.82 3.04
C ALA A 72 -0.92 13.10 3.37
N GLU A 73 -1.52 12.42 2.38
CA GLU A 73 -2.74 11.64 2.59
C GLU A 73 -2.49 10.40 3.46
N LEU A 74 -1.32 9.77 3.30
CA LEU A 74 -0.91 8.65 4.16
C LEU A 74 -0.74 9.09 5.62
N ASP A 75 -0.06 10.21 5.86
CA ASP A 75 0.15 10.73 7.22
C ASP A 75 -1.17 11.05 7.94
N GLN A 76 -2.13 11.66 7.23
CA GLN A 76 -3.45 11.97 7.78
C GLN A 76 -4.22 10.71 8.22
N GLU A 77 -4.17 9.65 7.42
CA GLU A 77 -4.88 8.41 7.75
C GLU A 77 -4.25 7.68 8.94
N PHE A 78 -2.92 7.72 9.07
CA PHE A 78 -2.23 7.18 10.25
C PHE A 78 -2.57 7.96 11.53
N GLN A 79 -2.65 9.29 11.46
CA GLN A 79 -3.09 10.11 12.61
C GLN A 79 -4.53 9.79 13.02
N ARG A 80 -5.43 9.58 12.03
CA ARG A 80 -6.83 9.24 12.29
C ARG A 80 -6.99 7.90 13.02
N ARG A 81 -6.11 6.93 12.74
CA ARG A 81 -6.13 5.59 13.33
C ARG A 81 -5.34 5.46 14.64
N GLY A 82 -4.50 6.45 14.96
CA GLY A 82 -3.68 6.49 16.17
C GLY A 82 -4.37 7.00 17.45
N THR A 83 -5.71 6.94 17.56
CA THR A 83 -6.45 7.23 18.81
C THR A 83 -7.13 5.97 19.34
#